data_AF-A0A3M0G622-F1
#
_entry.id   AF-A0A3M0G622-F1
#
_cell.length_a   1.000
_cell.length_b   1.000
_cell.length_c   1.000
_cell.angle_alpha   90.00
_cell.angle_beta   90.00
_cell.angle_gamma   90.00
#
_symmetry.space_group_name_H-M   'P 1'
#
loop_
_entity.id
_entity.type
_entity.pdbx_description
1 polymer ?
#
loop_
_entity_poly.entity_id
_entity_poly.type
_entity_poly.pdbx_seq_one_letter_code
_entity_poly.pdbx_strand_id
1 'polypeptide(L)' 'MEPSLLTSLIGISVFTILMYFGFKYANGNWKVSESKKSDYFNWTNKHGKTIKKAIIIISVIYGISMLIQISNLI' A
#
# COMPACT_ATOMS: atom_id res chain seq x y z
N MET A 1 19.05 9.91 14.45
CA MET A 1 19.19 8.46 14.17
C MET A 1 19.13 8.30 12.67
N GLU A 2 20.19 7.80 12.05
CA GLU A 2 20.13 7.43 10.63
C GLU A 2 19.01 6.41 10.44
N PRO A 3 18.16 6.57 9.42
CA PRO A 3 17.18 5.54 9.11
C PRO A 3 17.93 4.27 8.77
N SER A 4 17.84 3.26 9.65
CA SER A 4 18.43 1.96 9.36
C SER A 4 17.65 1.34 8.19
N LEU A 5 18.35 0.62 7.31
CA LEU A 5 17.75 -0.20 6.24
C LEU A 5 16.60 -1.07 6.76
N LEU A 6 16.72 -1.54 8.01
CA LEU A 6 15.71 -2.32 8.71
C LEU A 6 14.38 -1.54 8.86
N THR A 7 14.44 -0.26 9.22
CA THR A 7 13.26 0.59 9.41
C THR A 7 12.55 0.82 8.07
N SER A 8 13.30 1.00 6.99
CA SER A 8 12.75 1.12 5.64
C SER A 8 12.12 -0.18 5.13
N LEU A 9 12.75 -1.34 5.38
CA LEU A 9 12.20 -2.64 5.05
C LEU A 9 10.88 -2.89 5.78
N ILE A 10 10.84 -2.66 7.10
CA ILE A 10 9.62 -2.82 7.91
C ILE A 10 8.52 -1.87 7.42
N GLY A 11 8.86 -0.62 7.12
CA GLY A 11 7.92 0.36 6.56
C GLY A 11 7.28 -0.14 5.26
N ILE A 12 8.07 -0.61 4.31
CA ILE A 12 7.58 -1.16 3.03
C ILE A 12 6.72 -2.40 3.26
N SER A 13 7.15 -3.32 4.12
CA SER A 13 6.41 -4.55 4.42
C SER A 13 5.04 -4.26 5.03
N VAL A 14 4.99 -3.42 6.06
CA VAL A 14 3.73 -3.03 6.72
C VAL A 14 2.82 -2.30 5.74
N PHE A 15 3.37 -1.38 4.95
CA PHE A 15 2.58 -0.63 3.98
C PHE A 15 1.98 -1.55 2.92
N THR A 16 2.76 -2.51 2.39
CA THR A 16 2.33 -3.51 1.41
C THR A 16 1.24 -4.45 1.95
N ILE A 17 1.35 -4.84 3.22
CA ILE A 17 0.36 -5.70 3.89
C ILE A 17 -0.97 -4.96 4.06
N LEU A 18 -0.94 -3.76 4.67
CA LEU A 18 -2.14 -2.93 4.88
C LEU A 18 -2.87 -2.68 3.57
N MET A 19 -2.09 -2.45 2.53
CA MET A 19 -2.51 -2.29 1.17
C MET A 19 -3.22 -3.49 0.56
N TYR A 20 -2.60 -4.65 0.64
CA TYR A 20 -3.14 -5.89 0.12
C TYR A 20 -4.49 -6.20 0.77
N PHE A 21 -4.55 -6.07 2.10
CA PHE A 21 -5.80 -6.25 2.85
C PHE A 21 -6.82 -5.16 2.53
N GLY A 22 -6.39 -3.90 2.41
CA GLY A 22 -7.23 -2.78 2.02
C GLY A 22 -7.89 -2.99 0.67
N PHE A 23 -7.15 -3.48 -0.33
CA PHE A 23 -7.73 -3.81 -1.64
C PHE A 23 -8.67 -5.01 -1.60
N LYS A 24 -8.29 -6.09 -0.89
CA LYS A 24 -9.17 -7.25 -0.77
C LYS A 24 -10.49 -6.91 -0.08
N TYR A 25 -10.43 -6.05 0.92
CA TYR A 25 -11.59 -5.52 1.63
C TYR A 25 -12.42 -4.60 0.73
N ALA A 26 -11.76 -3.65 0.05
CA ALA A 26 -12.38 -2.72 -0.90
C ALA A 26 -13.13 -3.44 -2.04
N ASN A 27 -12.53 -4.49 -2.61
CA ASN A 27 -13.16 -5.32 -3.65
C ASN A 27 -14.30 -6.21 -3.15
N GLY A 28 -14.67 -6.17 -1.87
CA GLY A 28 -15.71 -7.04 -1.31
C GLY A 28 -15.30 -8.52 -1.21
N ASN A 29 -14.02 -8.83 -1.44
CA ASN A 29 -13.48 -10.19 -1.49
C ASN A 29 -13.08 -10.71 -0.10
N TRP A 30 -13.10 -9.88 0.94
CA TRP A 30 -12.70 -10.27 2.29
C TRP A 30 -13.70 -9.77 3.34
N LYS A 31 -14.42 -10.69 4.00
CA LYS A 31 -15.29 -10.43 5.17
C LYS A 31 -16.23 -9.21 5.05
N VAL A 32 -16.71 -8.89 3.85
CA VAL A 32 -17.76 -7.88 3.66
C VAL A 32 -19.12 -8.58 3.69
N SER A 33 -20.04 -8.10 4.52
CA SER A 33 -21.41 -8.63 4.55
C SER A 33 -22.08 -8.43 3.19
N GLU A 34 -22.90 -9.37 2.75
CA GLU A 34 -23.58 -9.28 1.44
C GLU A 34 -24.36 -7.97 1.27
N SER A 35 -25.00 -7.51 2.34
CA SER A 35 -25.71 -6.23 2.38
C SER A 35 -24.86 -5.00 2.06
N LYS A 36 -23.53 -5.07 2.27
CA LYS A 36 -22.60 -3.95 2.07
C LYS A 36 -21.69 -4.12 0.85
N LYS A 37 -21.76 -5.25 0.13
CA LYS A 37 -20.93 -5.50 -1.06
C LYS A 37 -21.13 -4.43 -2.14
N SER A 38 -22.38 -3.99 -2.36
CA SER A 38 -22.71 -2.92 -3.32
C SER A 38 -22.03 -1.60 -2.97
N ASP A 39 -22.10 -1.17 -1.71
CA ASP A 39 -21.48 0.06 -1.24
C ASP A 39 -19.96 0.01 -1.37
N TYR A 40 -19.36 -1.15 -1.06
CA TYR A 40 -17.93 -1.40 -1.23
C TYR A 40 -17.49 -1.36 -2.70
N PHE A 41 -18.28 -1.98 -3.58
CA PHE A 41 -18.01 -1.96 -5.01
C PHE A 41 -18.09 -0.53 -5.56
N ASN A 42 -19.11 0.23 -5.19
CA ASN A 42 -19.27 1.64 -5.58
C ASN A 42 -18.15 2.53 -5.03
N TRP A 43 -17.76 2.34 -3.78
CA TRP A 43 -16.64 3.07 -3.20
C TRP A 43 -15.32 2.75 -3.91
N THR A 44 -15.08 1.48 -4.23
CA THR A 44 -13.89 1.05 -4.98
C THR A 44 -13.90 1.59 -6.40
N ASN A 45 -15.05 1.64 -7.06
CA ASN A 45 -15.14 2.26 -8.38
C ASN A 45 -14.86 3.76 -8.33
N LYS A 46 -15.34 4.45 -7.28
CA LYS A 46 -15.17 5.90 -7.11
C LYS A 46 -13.76 6.28 -6.68
N HIS A 47 -13.14 5.53 -5.77
CA HIS A 47 -11.88 5.89 -5.11
C HIS A 47 -10.71 4.96 -5.42
N GLY A 48 -10.97 3.73 -5.87
CA GLY A 48 -9.95 2.71 -6.08
C GLY A 48 -8.91 3.08 -7.13
N LYS A 49 -9.27 3.84 -8.17
CA LYS A 49 -8.30 4.36 -9.15
C LYS A 49 -7.33 5.35 -8.52
N THR A 50 -7.83 6.28 -7.71
CA THR A 50 -7.02 7.26 -6.97
C THR A 50 -6.11 6.57 -5.96
N ILE A 51 -6.65 5.61 -5.22
CA ILE A 51 -5.89 4.81 -4.25
C ILE A 51 -4.78 4.04 -4.96
N LYS A 52 -5.08 3.27 -6.02
CA LYS A 52 -4.09 2.57 -6.86
C LYS A 52 -2.96 3.49 -7.32
N LYS A 53 -3.27 4.72 -7.70
CA LYS A 53 -2.27 5.70 -8.13
C LYS A 53 -1.39 6.18 -6.96
N ALA A 54 -1.99 6.55 -5.83
CA ALA A 54 -1.26 6.98 -4.62
C ALA A 54 -0.28 5.92 -4.14
N ILE A 55 -0.70 4.67 -4.23
CA ILE A 55 0.10 3.49 -3.91
C ILE A 55 1.34 3.36 -4.75
N ILE A 56 1.19 3.48 -6.08
CA ILE A 56 2.31 3.34 -7.00
C ILE A 56 3.33 4.43 -6.69
N ILE A 57 2.86 5.65 -6.40
CA ILE A 57 3.71 6.78 -6.02
C ILE A 57 4.47 6.47 -4.73
N ILE A 58 3.80 5.98 -3.69
CA ILE A 58 4.44 5.63 -2.41
C ILE A 58 5.48 4.52 -2.60
N SER A 59 5.15 3.47 -3.37
CA SER A 59 6.08 2.40 -3.69
C SER A 59 7.32 2.89 -4.43
N VAL A 60 7.17 3.83 -5.38
CA VAL A 60 8.29 4.45 -6.09
C VAL A 60 9.16 5.26 -5.14
N ILE A 61 8.56 6.08 -4.26
CA ILE A 61 9.29 6.88 -3.26
C ILE A 61 10.14 5.95 -2.38
N TYR A 62 9.54 4.91 -1.82
CA TYR A 62 10.25 3.96 -0.96
C TYR A 62 11.33 3.17 -1.72
N GLY A 63 11.07 2.81 -2.98
CA GLY A 63 12.07 2.16 -3.84
C GLY A 63 13.30 3.05 -4.06
N ILE A 64 13.08 4.33 -4.38
CA ILE A 64 14.17 5.31 -4.54
C ILE A 64 14.92 5.50 -3.22
N SER A 65 14.21 5.65 -2.10
CA SER A 65 14.85 5.77 -0.78
C SER A 65 15.71 4.56 -0.44
N MET A 66 15.30 3.35 -0.83
CA MET A 66 16.09 2.14 -0.62
C MET A 66 17.37 2.14 -1.48
N LEU A 67 17.26 2.54 -2.75
CA LEU A 67 18.43 2.65 -3.64
C LEU A 67 19.47 3.64 -3.10
N ILE A 68 19.02 4.81 -2.63
CA ILE A 68 19.91 5.82 -2.02
C ILE A 68 20.61 5.23 -0.79
N GLN A 69 19.89 4.52 0.08
CA GLN A 69 20.48 3.89 1.27
C GLN A 69 21.52 2.83 0.91
N ILE A 70 21.27 2.01 -0.12
CA ILE A 70 22.24 1.02 -0.60
C ILE A 70 23.48 1.71 -1.18
N SER A 71 23.29 2.76 -1.99
CA SER A 71 24.40 3.53 -2.56
C SER A 71 25.27 4.23 -1.51
N ASN A 72 24.68 4.63 -0.37
CA ASN A 72 25.44 5.22 0.74
C ASN A 72 26.11 4.16 1.64
N LEU A 73 25.78 2.88 1.47
CA LEU A 73 26.39 1.76 2.21
C LEU A 73 27.60 1.17 1.49
N ILE A 74 27.73 1.42 0.18
CA ILE A 74 28.85 1.05 -0.70
C ILE A 74 29.90 2.17 -0.66
#